data_AF-A0A967YXZ7-F1
#
_entry.id   AF-A0A967YXZ7-F1
#
_cell.length_a   1.000
_cell.length_b   1.000
_cell.length_c   1.000
_cell.angle_alpha   90.00
_cell.angle_beta   90.00
_cell.angle_gamma   90.00
#
_symmetry.space_group_name_H-M   'P 1'
#
loop_
_entity.id
_entity.type
_entity.pdbx_description
1 polymer ?
#
loop_
_entity_poly.entity_id
_entity_poly.type
_entity_poly.pdbx_seq_one_letter_code
_entity_poly.pdbx_strand_id
1 'polypeptide(L)'
;MDDIRATSDKRRIKTGAVLKIPAEVAVCPICGAAIYTDFDCWYLDEKEGRWQADSVNMDCETEPEDIESFEWQQWFAGHYSQPYIDWLPVEKRILEWINENYYFNLDGPEETDK
;
A
#
# COMPACT_ATOMS: atom_id res chain seq x y z
N MET A 1 -25.98 -27.31 0.47
CA MET A 1 -24.97 -26.70 -0.41
C MET A 1 -24.00 -26.04 0.51
N ASP A 2 -23.01 -26.80 0.95
CA ASP A 2 -21.98 -26.33 1.86
C ASP A 2 -21.04 -25.42 1.07
N ASP A 3 -21.10 -24.14 1.39
CA ASP A 3 -20.30 -23.09 0.80
C ASP A 3 -18.87 -23.23 1.35
N ILE A 4 -18.03 -23.96 0.62
CA ILE A 4 -16.61 -24.11 0.94
C ILE A 4 -15.97 -22.75 0.67
N ARG A 5 -16.00 -21.86 1.67
CA ARG A 5 -15.16 -20.66 1.68
C ARG A 5 -13.71 -21.12 1.77
N ALA A 6 -13.02 -21.14 0.64
CA ALA A 6 -11.57 -21.22 0.61
C ALA A 6 -11.04 -20.08 1.50
N THR A 7 -10.54 -20.41 2.68
CA THR A 7 -9.92 -19.42 3.56
C THR A 7 -8.61 -19.00 2.89
N SER A 8 -8.56 -17.82 2.29
CA SER A 8 -7.31 -17.30 1.76
C SER A 8 -6.33 -17.08 2.93
N ASP A 9 -5.08 -17.53 2.76
CA ASP A 9 -3.95 -17.40 3.70
C ASP A 9 -3.50 -15.93 3.91
N LYS A 10 -4.34 -14.98 3.53
CA LYS A 10 -4.12 -13.54 3.71
C LYS A 10 -3.94 -13.21 5.19
N ARG A 11 -3.02 -12.30 5.47
CA ARG A 11 -2.71 -11.83 6.82
C ARG A 11 -3.51 -10.58 7.16
N ARG A 12 -3.99 -10.48 8.39
CA ARG A 12 -4.63 -9.27 8.89
C ARG A 12 -3.59 -8.19 9.18
N ILE A 13 -3.85 -6.96 8.74
CA ILE A 13 -3.07 -5.77 9.10
C ILE A 13 -3.99 -4.65 9.62
N LYS A 14 -3.40 -3.70 10.37
CA LYS A 14 -4.09 -2.49 10.86
C LYS A 14 -4.23 -1.47 9.73
N THR A 15 -5.24 -0.62 9.78
CA THR A 15 -5.47 0.45 8.79
C THR A 15 -4.34 1.48 8.75
N GLY A 16 -3.74 1.81 9.90
CA GLY A 16 -2.56 2.69 9.97
C GLY A 16 -1.22 1.97 9.81
N ALA A 17 -1.19 0.77 9.22
CA ALA A 17 0.05 0.06 8.99
C ALA A 17 0.80 0.69 7.81
N VAL A 18 2.08 0.98 8.01
CA VAL A 18 3.03 1.29 6.94
C VAL A 18 3.79 0.01 6.60
N LEU A 19 3.78 -0.38 5.33
CA LEU A 19 4.47 -1.57 4.85
C LEU A 19 5.64 -1.20 3.95
N LYS A 20 6.81 -1.79 4.23
CA LYS A 20 7.91 -1.82 3.26
C LYS A 20 7.60 -2.85 2.18
N ILE A 21 7.59 -2.43 0.93
CA ILE A 21 7.31 -3.31 -0.20
C ILE A 21 8.54 -4.18 -0.51
N PRO A 22 8.40 -5.51 -0.68
CA PRO A 22 9.49 -6.36 -1.12
C PRO A 22 10.00 -5.93 -2.49
N ALA A 23 11.33 -5.89 -2.67
CA ALA A 23 11.95 -5.40 -3.91
C ALA A 23 11.56 -6.23 -5.15
N GLU A 24 11.24 -7.51 -4.95
CA GLU A 24 10.71 -8.41 -5.99
C GLU A 24 9.29 -8.05 -6.47
N VAL A 25 8.52 -7.34 -5.64
CA VAL A 25 7.21 -6.81 -6.01
C VAL A 25 7.43 -5.48 -6.73
N ALA A 26 8.05 -4.52 -6.06
CA ALA A 26 8.33 -3.22 -6.64
C ALA A 26 9.47 -2.49 -5.92
N VAL A 27 10.10 -1.59 -6.67
CA VAL A 27 11.05 -0.57 -6.21
C VAL A 27 10.67 0.76 -6.86
N CYS A 28 11.22 1.87 -6.36
CA CYS A 28 11.02 3.17 -6.97
C CYS A 28 11.39 3.13 -8.46
N PRO A 29 10.49 3.52 -9.38
CA PRO A 29 10.74 3.43 -10.81
C PRO A 29 11.82 4.40 -11.29
N ILE A 30 12.16 5.40 -10.48
CA ILE A 30 13.10 6.47 -10.82
C ILE A 30 14.51 6.16 -10.32
N CYS A 31 14.65 5.80 -9.04
CA CYS A 31 15.96 5.62 -8.40
C CYS A 31 16.25 4.18 -7.93
N GLY A 32 15.27 3.27 -7.99
CA GLY A 32 15.42 1.88 -7.56
C GLY A 32 15.44 1.65 -6.05
N ALA A 33 15.23 2.70 -5.25
CA ALA A 33 15.14 2.59 -3.79
C ALA A 33 13.86 1.85 -3.34
N ALA A 34 13.79 1.49 -2.06
CA ALA A 34 12.60 0.85 -1.52
C ALA A 34 11.38 1.78 -1.55
N ILE A 35 10.20 1.15 -1.59
CA ILE A 35 8.90 1.84 -1.47
C ILE A 35 8.28 1.46 -0.13
N TYR A 36 7.72 2.45 0.57
CA TYR A 36 6.84 2.26 1.70
C TYR A 36 5.42 2.63 1.29
N THR A 37 4.42 1.95 1.84
CA THR A 37 3.02 2.23 1.53
C THR A 37 2.15 2.27 2.78
N ASP A 38 1.17 3.17 2.76
CA ASP A 38 0.03 3.17 3.67
C ASP A 38 -1.30 3.21 2.88
N PHE A 39 -2.42 3.17 3.62
CA PHE A 39 -3.75 2.94 3.06
C PHE A 39 -4.74 3.92 3.66
N ASP A 40 -5.56 4.54 2.81
CA ASP A 40 -6.57 5.51 3.21
C ASP A 40 -7.98 5.19 2.66
N CYS A 41 -8.09 4.27 1.69
CA CYS A 41 -9.35 3.83 1.12
C CYS A 41 -9.47 2.31 1.09
N TRP A 42 -10.69 1.81 1.36
CA TRP A 42 -10.99 0.39 1.43
C TRP A 42 -12.31 0.05 0.76
N TYR A 43 -12.41 -1.16 0.21
CA TYR A 43 -13.67 -1.76 -0.22
C TYR A 43 -13.91 -3.09 0.48
N LEU A 44 -15.19 -3.44 0.68
CA LEU A 44 -15.57 -4.74 1.22
C LEU A 44 -15.62 -5.76 0.08
N ASP A 45 -14.74 -6.76 0.11
CA ASP A 45 -14.87 -7.93 -0.76
C ASP A 45 -16.05 -8.77 -0.26
N GLU A 46 -17.20 -8.69 -0.95
CA GLU A 46 -18.42 -9.40 -0.55
C GLU A 46 -18.28 -10.93 -0.57
N LYS A 47 -17.33 -11.48 -1.35
CA LYS A 47 -17.10 -12.93 -1.43
C LYS A 47 -16.32 -13.42 -0.22
N GLU A 48 -15.27 -12.71 0.16
CA GLU A 48 -14.43 -13.06 1.31
C GLU A 48 -15.00 -12.52 2.64
N GLY A 49 -15.86 -11.51 2.60
CA GLY A 49 -16.35 -10.77 3.76
C GLY A 49 -15.22 -10.03 4.49
N ARG A 50 -14.22 -9.54 3.76
CA ARG A 50 -13.01 -8.89 4.30
C ARG A 50 -12.77 -7.56 3.60
N TRP A 51 -12.27 -6.57 4.34
CA TRP A 51 -11.88 -5.29 3.74
C TRP A 51 -10.54 -5.43 3.03
N GLN A 52 -10.47 -4.92 1.81
CA GLN A 52 -9.28 -4.85 0.97
C GLN A 52 -8.94 -3.38 0.71
N ALA A 53 -7.68 -3.11 0.35
CA ALA A 53 -7.27 -1.75 0.00
C ALA A 53 -7.88 -1.38 -1.35
N ASP A 54 -8.39 -0.16 -1.47
CA ASP A 54 -8.88 0.42 -2.73
C ASP A 54 -7.80 1.27 -3.41
N SER A 55 -6.98 1.93 -2.59
CA SER A 55 -5.82 2.73 -3.00
C SER A 55 -4.62 2.47 -2.07
N VAL A 56 -3.45 2.85 -2.55
CA VAL A 56 -2.19 2.87 -1.79
C VAL A 56 -1.53 4.22 -1.95
N ASN A 57 -1.06 4.82 -0.86
CA ASN A 57 -0.08 5.90 -0.96
C ASN A 57 1.31 5.28 -1.01
N MET A 58 2.23 5.88 -1.75
CA MET A 58 3.57 5.33 -1.96
C MET A 58 4.62 6.40 -1.70
N ASP A 59 5.52 6.08 -0.78
CA ASP A 59 6.66 6.92 -0.44
C ASP A 59 7.95 6.23 -0.88
N CYS A 60 8.87 7.02 -1.42
CA CYS A 60 10.20 6.54 -1.75
C CYS A 60 11.11 6.65 -0.52
N GLU A 61 11.93 5.63 -0.25
CA GLU A 61 12.92 5.64 0.84
C GLU A 61 13.93 6.81 0.76
N THR A 62 14.07 7.42 -0.42
CA THR A 62 14.99 8.56 -0.65
C THR A 62 14.32 9.92 -0.61
N GLU A 63 13.02 9.98 -0.32
CA GLU A 63 12.32 11.25 -0.16
C GLU A 63 12.93 12.05 1.02
N PRO A 64 13.33 13.32 0.80
CA PRO A 64 13.81 14.17 1.88
C PRO A 64 12.72 14.47 2.92
N GLU A 65 13.07 14.50 4.20
CA GLU A 65 12.11 14.71 5.29
C GLU A 65 11.47 16.11 5.31
N ASP A 66 12.20 17.14 4.83
CA ASP A 66 11.73 18.53 4.81
C ASP A 66 11.19 18.90 3.41
N ILE A 67 9.86 18.92 3.28
CA ILE A 67 9.14 19.25 2.04
C ILE A 67 9.39 20.67 1.54
N GLU A 68 9.77 21.59 2.42
CA GLU A 68 10.04 22.99 2.06
C GLU A 68 11.51 23.19 1.64
N SER A 69 12.34 22.15 1.78
CA SER A 69 13.75 22.22 1.42
C SER A 69 13.99 22.26 -0.09
N PHE A 70 15.11 22.88 -0.48
CA PHE A 70 15.57 22.86 -1.86
C PHE A 70 15.87 21.45 -2.36
N GLU A 71 16.35 20.57 -1.48
CA GLU A 71 16.61 19.17 -1.79
C GLU A 71 15.32 18.44 -2.17
N TRP A 72 14.24 18.62 -1.39
CA TRP A 72 12.93 18.05 -1.71
C TRP A 72 12.40 18.57 -3.04
N GLN A 73 12.51 19.88 -3.29
CA GLN A 73 12.06 20.47 -4.57
C GLN A 73 12.78 19.87 -5.78
N GLN A 74 14.11 19.68 -5.68
CA GLN A 74 14.89 19.03 -6.74
C GLN A 74 14.52 17.55 -6.89
N TRP A 75 14.40 16.85 -5.77
CA TRP A 75 14.02 15.44 -5.73
C TRP A 75 12.65 15.22 -6.38
N PHE A 76 11.65 15.99 -5.97
CA PHE A 76 10.26 15.89 -6.44
C PHE A 76 10.14 16.18 -7.93
N ALA A 77 10.84 17.21 -8.43
CA ALA A 77 10.86 17.55 -9.85
C ALA A 77 11.36 16.40 -10.73
N GLY A 78 12.30 15.59 -10.23
CA GLY A 78 12.79 14.39 -10.92
C GLY A 78 11.93 13.14 -10.66
N HIS A 79 11.42 12.98 -9.44
CA HIS A 79 10.70 11.77 -9.04
C HIS A 79 9.26 11.73 -9.54
N TYR A 80 8.61 12.87 -9.75
CA TYR A 80 7.21 12.95 -10.16
C TYR A 80 7.01 13.75 -11.45
N SER A 81 7.96 13.69 -12.38
CA SER A 81 7.82 14.38 -13.68
C SER A 81 6.74 13.76 -14.57
N GLN A 82 6.56 12.43 -14.55
CA GLN A 82 5.55 11.71 -15.34
C GLN A 82 4.82 10.65 -14.49
N PRO A 83 4.08 11.06 -13.44
CA PRO A 83 3.58 10.13 -12.43
C PRO A 83 2.63 9.05 -12.99
N TYR A 84 1.82 9.39 -13.99
CA TYR A 84 0.94 8.43 -14.65
C TYR A 84 1.66 7.38 -15.51
N ILE A 85 2.89 7.66 -15.93
CA ILE A 85 3.71 6.74 -16.73
C ILE A 85 4.56 5.89 -15.79
N ASP A 86 5.23 6.52 -14.83
CA ASP A 86 6.24 5.86 -14.00
C ASP A 86 5.63 5.17 -12.78
N TRP A 87 4.73 5.85 -12.07
CA TRP A 87 4.23 5.40 -10.76
C TRP A 87 2.93 4.60 -10.84
N LEU A 88 2.01 4.94 -11.75
CA LEU A 88 0.73 4.22 -11.87
C LEU A 88 0.89 2.70 -12.12
N PRO A 89 1.83 2.21 -12.94
CA PRO A 89 2.04 0.77 -13.08
C PRO A 89 2.57 0.10 -11.79
N VAL A 90 3.37 0.84 -11.02
CA VAL A 90 3.92 0.38 -9.73
C VAL A 90 2.81 0.32 -8.68
N GLU A 91 1.97 1.35 -8.62
CA GLU A 91 0.79 1.43 -7.75
C GLU A 91 -0.12 0.22 -7.93
N LYS A 92 -0.49 -0.09 -9.18
CA LYS A 92 -1.34 -1.24 -9.49
C LYS A 92 -0.74 -2.56 -9.04
N ARG A 93 0.55 -2.77 -9.27
CA ARG A 93 1.25 -4.00 -8.87
C ARG A 93 1.31 -4.15 -7.35
N ILE A 94 1.59 -3.05 -6.64
CA ILE A 94 1.59 -3.03 -5.18
C ILE A 94 0.19 -3.32 -4.65
N LEU A 95 -0.84 -2.67 -5.19
CA LEU A 95 -2.23 -2.88 -4.77
C LEU A 95 -2.69 -4.33 -4.99
N GLU A 96 -2.38 -4.91 -6.16
CA GLU A 96 -2.63 -6.33 -6.45
C GLU A 96 -1.95 -7.24 -5.41
N TRP A 97 -0.65 -7.04 -5.18
CA TRP A 97 0.10 -7.82 -4.19
C TRP A 97 -0.46 -7.65 -2.77
N ILE A 98 -0.84 -6.43 -2.38
CA ILE A 98 -1.46 -6.17 -1.07
C ILE A 98 -2.75 -6.96 -0.94
N ASN A 99 -3.64 -6.88 -1.92
CA ASN A 99 -4.95 -7.53 -1.85
C ASN A 99 -4.87 -9.06 -2.01
N GLU A 100 -3.77 -9.60 -2.57
CA GLU A 100 -3.46 -11.03 -2.57
C GLU A 100 -2.95 -11.55 -1.22
N ASN A 101 -2.27 -10.71 -0.44
CA ASN A 101 -1.55 -11.14 0.77
C ASN A 101 -2.15 -10.65 2.08
N TYR A 102 -2.98 -9.61 2.04
CA TYR A 102 -3.47 -8.93 3.24
C TYR A 102 -4.96 -8.62 3.17
N TYR A 103 -5.52 -8.36 4.35
CA TYR A 103 -6.84 -7.78 4.53
C TYR A 103 -6.89 -6.91 5.79
N PHE A 104 -7.92 -6.09 5.89
CA PHE A 104 -8.12 -5.12 6.95
C PHE A 104 -9.39 -5.45 7.76
N ASN A 105 -9.40 -5.06 9.03
CA ASN A 105 -10.62 -4.99 9.83
C ASN A 105 -10.92 -3.51 10.09
N LEU A 106 -12.04 -3.00 9.57
CA LEU A 106 -12.53 -1.63 9.83
C LEU A 106 -13.50 -1.56 11.00
N ASP A 107 -13.73 -2.67 11.69
CA ASP A 107 -14.55 -2.70 12.90
C ASP A 107 -13.85 -1.85 13.99
N GLY A 108 -14.61 -0.95 14.61
CA GLY A 108 -14.15 0.12 15.52
C GLY A 108 -13.32 -0.32 16.74
N PRO A 109 -13.02 0.62 17.66
CA PRO A 109 -11.80 0.61 18.50
C PRO A 109 -11.52 -0.74 19.15
N GLU A 110 -10.23 -1.12 19.13
CA GLU A 110 -9.68 -2.33 19.74
C GLU A 110 -10.46 -2.70 21.01
N GLU A 111 -11.17 -3.83 20.99
CA GLU A 111 -11.56 -4.46 22.24
C GLU A 111 -10.26 -4.69 23.00
N THR A 112 -10.07 -3.89 24.05
CA THR A 112 -9.01 -4.11 25.01
C THR A 112 -9.34 -5.43 25.69
N ASP A 113 -8.55 -6.46 25.39
CA ASP A 113 -8.53 -7.69 26.16
C ASP A 113 -8.44 -7.31 27.64
N LYS A 114 -9.48 -7.63 28.39
CA LYS A 114 -9.53 -7.52 29.85
C LYS A 114 -8.91 -8.75 30.50
#